data_AF-A0A875S0W2-F1
#
_entry.id   AF-A0A875S0W2-F1
#
_cell.length_a   1.000
_cell.length_b   1.000
_cell.length_c   1.000
_cell.angle_alpha   90.00
_cell.angle_beta   90.00
_cell.angle_gamma   90.00
#
_symmetry.space_group_name_H-M   'P 1'
#
loop_
_entity.id
_entity.type
_entity.pdbx_description
1 polymer ?
#
loop_
_entity_poly.entity_id
_entity_poly.type
_entity_poly.pdbx_seq_one_letter_code
_entity_poly.pdbx_strand_id
1 'polypeptide(L)'
;MSDSKKQLHRIQEKFNKFQRAPKYNLNSEELYCVCRRPDDGQLMVACDGCDEWFHFKCMNLNEKYKDLPAAVDAVMGKVSKYCSEEHGLEFMKKYVYGKLSSEGKGLMTTIFQQIYDLQSFKSLGEELPESDKADWPMSDSVKEELTEIDVELSQLEETEKNYSSKGKYLAKLKEKIKFLDETLSEEMNRDEESSSELDTESSKKSRRNKKVKKRNVNICGYERKLRLLESDWLNFTLTDEYKNMIEFTEQTVDAKKLCEDYLKLTERDRERDSIEDQSSSFKGLCLNDRKKCSRHLTWYGIIYDTLDSKLGEIGDRIHLLKEKKEALKQKELVRKWEKYTE
;
A
#
# COMPACT_ATOMS: atom_id res chain seq x y z
N MET A 1 61.31 -18.57 22.78
CA MET A 1 59.94 -18.53 22.20
C MET A 1 58.95 -18.73 23.35
N SER A 2 58.08 -17.74 23.58
CA SER A 2 57.21 -17.68 24.76
C SER A 2 56.32 -18.91 24.89
N ASP A 3 56.09 -19.37 26.12
CA ASP A 3 55.28 -20.55 26.44
C ASP A 3 53.87 -20.47 25.81
N SER A 4 53.31 -19.27 25.73
CA SER A 4 52.00 -19.01 25.09
C SER A 4 51.98 -19.35 23.60
N LYS A 5 53.06 -19.13 22.84
CA LYS A 5 53.11 -19.49 21.41
C LYS A 5 53.14 -21.00 21.20
N LYS A 6 53.83 -21.73 22.07
CA LYS A 6 53.85 -23.21 22.04
C LYS A 6 52.49 -23.78 22.42
N GLN A 7 51.80 -23.17 23.37
CA GLN A 7 50.44 -23.55 23.76
C GLN A 7 49.44 -23.34 22.60
N LEU A 8 49.47 -22.18 21.93
CA LEU A 8 48.61 -21.90 20.77
C LEU A 8 48.85 -22.89 19.62
N HIS A 9 50.11 -23.22 19.31
CA HIS A 9 50.42 -24.21 18.27
C HIS A 9 49.81 -25.58 18.58
N ARG A 10 49.94 -26.05 19.84
CA ARG A 10 49.36 -27.32 20.28
C ARG A 10 47.83 -27.33 20.19
N ILE A 11 47.18 -26.19 20.46
CA ILE A 11 45.72 -26.06 20.32
C ILE A 11 45.32 -26.15 18.84
N GLN A 12 46.04 -25.47 17.95
CA GLN A 12 45.79 -25.51 16.51
C GLN A 12 45.94 -26.92 15.92
N GLU A 13 46.97 -27.68 16.34
CA GLU A 13 47.17 -29.07 15.91
C GLU A 13 46.01 -29.97 16.33
N LYS A 14 45.52 -29.82 17.57
CA LYS A 14 44.36 -30.56 18.07
C LYS A 14 43.10 -30.22 17.28
N PHE A 15 42.90 -28.94 16.94
CA PHE A 15 41.77 -28.49 16.14
C PHE A 15 41.79 -29.05 14.70
N ASN A 16 42.94 -29.01 14.03
CA ASN A 16 43.09 -29.59 12.69
C ASN A 16 42.88 -31.10 12.68
N LYS A 17 43.35 -31.79 13.73
CA LYS A 17 43.09 -33.23 13.94
C LYS A 17 41.59 -33.50 14.15
N PHE A 18 40.92 -32.64 14.90
CA PHE A 18 39.49 -32.73 15.11
C PHE A 18 38.72 -32.60 13.79
N GLN A 19 38.97 -31.58 12.97
CA GLN A 19 38.26 -31.39 11.69
C GLN A 19 38.42 -32.55 10.69
N ARG A 20 39.57 -33.25 10.71
CA ARG A 20 39.86 -34.36 9.79
C ARG A 20 39.39 -35.73 10.30
N ALA A 21 38.84 -35.78 11.51
CA ALA A 21 38.40 -37.04 12.10
C ALA A 21 37.15 -37.59 11.40
N PRO A 22 37.00 -38.92 11.32
CA PRO A 22 35.84 -39.54 10.70
C PRO A 22 34.57 -39.24 11.51
N LYS A 23 33.46 -39.06 10.79
CA LYS A 23 32.13 -38.78 11.35
C LYS A 23 31.50 -40.00 12.03
N TYR A 24 31.91 -41.21 11.64
CA TYR A 24 31.39 -42.47 12.16
C TYR A 24 32.52 -43.38 12.63
N ASN A 25 32.26 -44.22 13.62
CA ASN A 25 33.18 -45.28 14.03
C ASN A 25 33.00 -46.56 13.17
N LEU A 26 33.81 -47.58 13.44
CA LEU A 26 33.75 -48.88 12.74
C LEU A 26 32.42 -49.63 12.97
N ASN A 27 31.67 -49.25 14.01
CA ASN A 27 30.35 -49.79 14.33
C ASN A 27 29.20 -48.93 13.73
N SER A 28 29.53 -47.95 12.87
CA SER A 28 28.59 -47.01 12.26
C SER A 28 27.86 -46.07 13.24
N GLU A 29 28.38 -45.88 14.45
CA GLU A 29 27.88 -44.87 15.40
C GLU A 29 28.49 -43.49 15.07
N GLU A 30 27.69 -42.43 15.17
CA GLU A 30 28.13 -41.05 14.92
C GLU A 30 29.04 -40.56 16.05
N LEU A 31 30.15 -39.91 15.71
CA LEU A 31 31.18 -39.46 16.65
C LEU A 31 31.16 -37.95 16.83
N TYR A 32 30.93 -37.52 18.05
CA TYR A 32 30.89 -36.12 18.44
C TYR A 32 32.09 -35.75 19.31
N CYS A 33 32.20 -34.45 19.62
CA CYS A 33 33.14 -33.87 20.56
C CYS A 33 34.63 -34.07 20.24
N VAL A 34 35.51 -33.25 20.83
CA VAL A 34 36.97 -33.35 20.67
C VAL A 34 37.55 -34.72 21.07
N CYS A 35 36.84 -35.50 21.88
CA CYS A 35 37.21 -36.85 22.28
C CYS A 35 36.88 -37.92 21.22
N ARG A 36 36.08 -37.58 20.19
CA ARG A 36 35.60 -38.45 19.11
C ARG A 36 34.99 -39.75 19.65
N ARG A 37 34.00 -39.58 20.52
CA ARG A 37 33.17 -40.65 21.10
C ARG A 37 31.70 -40.40 20.74
N PRO A 38 30.88 -41.45 20.65
CA PRO A 38 29.44 -41.29 20.46
C PRO A 38 28.79 -40.60 21.66
N ASP A 39 27.51 -40.25 21.52
CA ASP A 39 26.69 -39.81 22.64
C ASP A 39 26.56 -40.95 23.66
N ASP A 40 27.10 -40.75 24.87
CA ASP A 40 27.06 -41.70 25.98
C ASP A 40 25.91 -41.39 26.96
N GLY A 41 25.00 -40.50 26.57
CA GLY A 41 23.88 -40.02 27.39
C GLY A 41 24.27 -38.94 28.40
N GLN A 42 25.52 -38.45 28.38
CA GLN A 42 25.92 -37.28 29.17
C GLN A 42 25.41 -35.99 28.54
N LEU A 43 25.37 -34.92 29.34
CA LEU A 43 25.01 -33.60 28.83
C LEU A 43 25.98 -33.15 27.74
N MET A 44 25.41 -32.68 26.63
CA MET A 44 26.15 -32.15 25.49
C MET A 44 25.74 -30.71 25.19
N VAL A 45 26.67 -29.91 24.69
CA VAL A 45 26.46 -28.54 24.22
C VAL A 45 26.75 -28.46 22.73
N ALA A 46 25.89 -27.77 21.98
CA ALA A 46 26.12 -27.47 20.57
C ALA A 46 26.90 -26.16 20.44
N CYS A 47 27.83 -26.09 19.49
CA CYS A 47 28.57 -24.87 19.18
C CYS A 47 28.03 -24.20 17.90
N ASP A 48 27.42 -23.03 18.03
CA ASP A 48 26.90 -22.21 16.92
C ASP A 48 27.95 -21.79 15.87
N GLY A 49 29.24 -21.90 16.19
CA GLY A 49 30.31 -21.53 15.26
C GLY A 49 30.76 -22.66 14.34
N CYS A 50 30.56 -23.92 14.74
CA CYS A 50 31.01 -25.09 13.99
C CYS A 50 29.96 -26.20 13.86
N ASP A 51 28.74 -25.96 14.34
CA ASP A 51 27.58 -26.85 14.29
C ASP A 51 27.83 -28.29 14.77
N GLU A 52 28.68 -28.42 15.79
CA GLU A 52 29.15 -29.70 16.33
C GLU A 52 28.81 -29.82 17.82
N TRP A 53 28.62 -31.06 18.29
CA TRP A 53 28.20 -31.36 19.66
C TRP A 53 29.39 -31.75 20.54
N PHE A 54 29.41 -31.26 21.78
CA PHE A 54 30.50 -31.50 22.71
C PHE A 54 30.00 -31.95 24.07
N HIS A 55 30.59 -33.00 24.65
CA HIS A 55 30.28 -33.40 26.02
C HIS A 55 30.69 -32.31 27.01
N PHE A 56 29.82 -32.01 27.99
CA PHE A 56 30.09 -31.01 29.03
C PHE A 56 31.42 -31.29 29.75
N LYS A 57 31.66 -32.56 30.09
CA LYS A 57 32.90 -33.02 30.74
C LYS A 57 34.15 -32.76 29.89
N CYS A 58 34.06 -32.96 28.56
CA CYS A 58 35.18 -32.74 27.65
C CYS A 58 35.51 -31.25 27.47
N MET A 59 34.49 -30.39 27.58
CA MET A 59 34.63 -28.92 27.53
C MET A 59 34.85 -28.29 28.91
N ASN A 60 34.95 -29.12 29.96
CA ASN A 60 35.08 -28.68 31.35
C ASN A 60 33.97 -27.69 31.78
N LEU A 61 32.75 -27.91 31.25
CA LEU A 61 31.56 -27.14 31.62
C LEU A 61 31.00 -27.66 32.93
N ASN A 62 30.63 -26.75 33.82
CA ASN A 62 30.07 -27.07 35.12
C ASN A 62 28.61 -27.56 34.96
N GLU A 63 28.24 -28.63 35.66
CA GLU A 63 26.87 -29.16 35.66
C GLU A 63 25.84 -28.13 36.15
N LYS A 64 26.25 -27.12 36.91
CA LYS A 64 25.41 -25.96 37.28
C LYS A 64 24.80 -25.22 36.09
N TYR A 65 25.38 -25.36 34.90
CA TYR A 65 24.88 -24.74 33.67
C TYR A 65 23.79 -25.56 32.97
N LYS A 66 23.50 -26.78 33.45
CA LYS A 66 22.41 -27.63 32.96
C LYS A 66 21.04 -26.97 33.10
N ASP A 67 20.84 -26.29 34.21
CA ASP A 67 19.57 -25.71 34.62
C ASP A 67 19.51 -24.20 34.40
N LEU A 68 20.49 -23.61 33.67
CA LEU A 68 20.42 -22.20 33.30
C LEU A 68 19.16 -21.99 32.45
N PRO A 69 18.16 -21.23 32.93
CA PRO A 69 17.00 -20.95 32.12
C PRO A 69 17.50 -20.05 30.98
N ALA A 70 17.54 -20.60 29.77
CA ALA A 70 17.64 -19.77 28.60
C ALA A 70 16.40 -18.86 28.62
N ALA A 71 16.60 -17.55 28.59
CA ALA A 71 15.50 -16.61 28.80
C ALA A 71 14.46 -16.85 27.70
N VAL A 72 13.24 -17.23 28.08
CA VAL A 72 12.18 -17.49 27.09
C VAL A 72 11.38 -16.21 26.92
N ASP A 73 11.24 -15.75 25.69
CA ASP A 73 10.33 -14.67 25.36
C ASP A 73 8.91 -15.11 25.76
N ALA A 74 8.31 -14.41 26.74
CA ALA A 74 7.02 -14.76 27.30
C ALA A 74 5.85 -14.65 26.30
N VAL A 75 6.05 -13.92 25.20
CA VAL A 75 5.03 -13.67 24.16
C VAL A 75 5.24 -14.61 22.97
N MET A 76 6.49 -14.79 22.53
CA MET A 76 6.81 -15.57 21.34
C MET A 76 7.18 -17.03 21.63
N GLY A 77 7.42 -17.39 22.89
CA GLY A 77 7.89 -18.73 23.30
C GLY A 77 9.28 -19.09 22.77
N LYS A 78 10.02 -18.12 22.21
CA LYS A 78 11.35 -18.33 21.65
C LYS A 78 12.39 -18.26 22.76
N VAL A 79 13.26 -19.27 22.78
CA VAL A 79 14.35 -19.38 23.73
C VAL A 79 15.49 -18.46 23.27
N SER A 80 15.82 -17.45 24.08
CA SER A 80 16.92 -16.53 23.86
C SER A 80 18.26 -17.27 23.97
N LYS A 81 19.21 -16.89 23.12
CA LYS A 81 20.60 -17.35 23.20
C LYS A 81 21.32 -16.86 24.46
N TYR A 82 20.75 -15.87 25.14
CA TYR A 82 21.33 -15.25 26.32
C TYR A 82 20.53 -15.62 27.56
N CYS A 83 21.24 -15.78 28.69
CA CYS A 83 20.62 -16.15 29.97
C CYS A 83 19.76 -15.03 30.59
N SER A 84 19.88 -13.79 30.11
CA SER A 84 19.00 -12.66 30.46
C SER A 84 19.02 -11.60 29.36
N GLU A 85 18.04 -10.71 29.38
CA GLU A 85 18.01 -9.53 28.49
C GLU A 85 19.23 -8.62 28.72
N GLU A 86 19.59 -8.39 29.99
CA GLU A 86 20.75 -7.60 30.38
C GLU A 86 22.05 -8.14 29.76
N HIS A 87 22.28 -9.45 29.83
CA HIS A 87 23.47 -10.07 29.25
C HIS A 87 23.44 -10.09 27.71
N GLY A 88 22.25 -10.17 27.09
CA GLY A 88 22.11 -9.98 25.65
C GLY A 88 22.51 -8.57 25.22
N LEU A 89 22.08 -7.56 25.97
CA LEU A 89 22.46 -6.16 25.73
C LEU A 89 23.95 -5.92 25.95
N GLU A 90 24.56 -6.51 26.97
CA GLU A 90 26.01 -6.43 27.19
C GLU A 90 26.81 -7.04 26.03
N PHE A 91 26.38 -8.21 25.55
CA PHE A 91 26.99 -8.85 24.38
C PHE A 91 26.91 -7.94 23.15
N MET A 92 25.72 -7.41 22.85
CA MET A 92 25.51 -6.54 21.69
C MET A 92 26.33 -5.26 21.78
N LYS A 93 26.37 -4.60 22.96
CA LYS A 93 27.23 -3.45 23.20
C LYS A 93 28.69 -3.79 22.89
N LYS A 94 29.21 -4.87 23.49
CA LYS A 94 30.61 -5.29 23.29
C LYS A 94 30.91 -5.64 21.84
N TYR A 95 29.99 -6.28 21.14
CA TYR A 95 30.12 -6.61 19.72
C TYR A 95 30.23 -5.36 18.84
N VAL A 96 29.32 -4.40 19.02
CA VAL A 96 29.33 -3.13 18.28
C VAL A 96 30.60 -2.32 18.58
N TYR A 97 30.94 -2.13 19.86
CA TYR A 97 32.16 -1.41 20.26
C TYR A 97 33.46 -2.10 19.80
N GLY A 98 33.44 -3.42 19.67
CA GLY A 98 34.57 -4.20 19.16
C GLY A 98 34.81 -4.06 17.65
N LYS A 99 33.77 -3.65 16.90
CA LYS A 99 33.85 -3.44 15.44
C LYS A 99 34.19 -2.00 15.04
N LEU A 100 34.10 -1.05 15.97
CA LEU A 100 34.38 0.37 15.73
C LEU A 100 35.87 0.71 15.88
N SER A 101 36.40 1.56 14.99
CA SER A 101 37.74 2.15 15.10
C SER A 101 37.85 3.07 16.33
N SER A 102 39.06 3.43 16.76
CA SER A 102 39.28 4.33 17.91
C SER A 102 38.59 5.68 17.74
N GLU A 103 38.56 6.23 16.52
CA GLU A 103 37.88 7.49 16.19
C GLU A 103 36.36 7.33 16.12
N GLY A 104 35.87 6.20 15.60
CA GLY A 104 34.44 5.92 15.48
C GLY A 104 33.74 5.71 16.83
N LYS A 105 34.47 5.34 17.89
CA LYS A 105 33.88 5.11 19.22
C LYS A 105 33.25 6.36 19.83
N GLY A 106 33.89 7.53 19.66
CA GLY A 106 33.40 8.80 20.22
C GLY A 106 32.15 9.32 19.52
N LEU A 107 32.14 9.29 18.19
CA LEU A 107 30.98 9.69 17.38
C LEU A 107 29.78 8.77 17.63
N MET A 108 30.00 7.45 17.64
CA MET A 108 28.92 6.49 17.85
C MET A 108 28.35 6.56 19.27
N THR A 109 29.15 6.88 20.29
CA THR A 109 28.59 7.11 21.65
C THR A 109 27.59 8.25 21.68
N THR A 110 27.86 9.34 20.97
CA THR A 110 26.94 10.48 20.90
C THR A 110 25.67 10.12 20.14
N ILE A 111 25.81 9.43 19.00
CA ILE A 111 24.67 8.97 18.19
C ILE A 111 23.79 8.00 18.98
N PHE A 112 24.39 7.00 19.64
CA PHE A 112 23.65 6.02 20.45
C PHE A 112 22.99 6.62 21.70
N GLN A 113 23.51 7.73 22.23
CA GLN A 113 22.87 8.45 23.35
C GLN A 113 21.64 9.24 22.91
N GLN A 114 21.53 9.57 21.62
CA GLN A 114 20.41 10.36 21.08
C GLN A 114 19.26 9.48 20.58
N ILE A 115 19.47 8.17 20.45
CA ILE A 115 18.51 7.25 19.83
C ILE A 115 17.97 6.28 20.85
N TYR A 116 16.66 6.27 20.98
CA TYR A 116 15.93 5.46 21.96
C TYR A 116 15.06 4.39 21.31
N ASP A 117 14.91 4.39 19.98
CA ASP A 117 14.05 3.46 19.26
C ASP A 117 14.71 2.86 18.00
N LEU A 118 14.20 1.69 17.58
CA LEU A 118 14.72 0.91 16.47
C LEU A 118 14.46 1.55 15.10
N GLN A 119 13.37 2.30 14.94
CA GLN A 119 13.05 2.98 13.67
C GLN A 119 13.97 4.18 13.47
N SER A 120 14.18 4.99 14.50
CA SER A 120 15.17 6.09 14.49
C SER A 120 16.59 5.59 14.26
N PHE A 121 16.93 4.39 14.77
CA PHE A 121 18.22 3.78 14.45
C PHE A 121 18.32 3.35 12.98
N LYS A 122 17.22 2.88 12.38
CA LYS A 122 17.20 2.49 10.96
C LYS A 122 17.26 3.68 10.02
N SER A 123 16.64 4.80 10.40
CA SER A 123 16.65 6.03 9.60
C SER A 123 17.96 6.82 9.70
N LEU A 124 18.89 6.40 10.55
CA LEU A 124 20.21 7.01 10.63
C LEU A 124 20.98 6.89 9.32
N GLY A 125 21.44 8.03 8.80
CA GLY A 125 22.23 8.09 7.59
C GLY A 125 21.42 8.01 6.30
N GLU A 126 20.09 7.98 6.38
CA GLU A 126 19.21 8.16 5.22
C GLU A 126 19.28 9.61 4.70
N GLU A 127 19.48 10.58 5.60
CA GLU A 127 19.66 12.00 5.27
C GLU A 127 21.03 12.50 5.72
N LEU A 128 21.71 13.23 4.84
CA LEU A 128 22.93 13.97 5.19
C LEU A 128 22.57 15.15 6.10
N PRO A 129 23.35 15.41 7.16
CA PRO A 129 23.09 16.56 8.03
C PRO A 129 23.20 17.88 7.27
N GLU A 130 22.32 18.83 7.59
CA GLU A 130 22.41 20.19 7.08
C GLU A 130 23.72 20.85 7.58
N SER A 131 24.38 21.60 6.68
CA SER A 131 25.66 22.22 7.01
C SER A 131 25.45 23.54 7.77
N ASP A 132 25.50 23.52 9.10
CA ASP A 132 25.33 24.72 9.94
C ASP A 132 26.50 25.72 9.87
N LYS A 133 27.62 25.32 9.24
CA LYS A 133 28.91 26.01 9.40
C LYS A 133 29.27 26.95 8.25
N ALA A 134 28.40 27.06 7.25
CA ALA A 134 28.79 27.54 5.93
C ALA A 134 27.59 27.93 5.05
N ASP A 135 27.34 29.23 4.88
CA ASP A 135 26.37 29.76 3.90
C ASP A 135 26.96 29.71 2.49
N TRP A 136 27.10 28.51 1.93
CA TRP A 136 27.50 28.35 0.54
C TRP A 136 26.23 28.43 -0.32
N PRO A 137 26.03 29.54 -1.06
CA PRO A 137 24.83 29.70 -1.85
C PRO A 137 24.79 28.62 -2.93
N MET A 138 23.59 28.07 -3.13
CA MET A 138 23.31 27.14 -4.21
C MET A 138 23.63 27.79 -5.56
N SER A 139 24.15 27.00 -6.49
CA SER A 139 24.39 27.45 -7.87
C SER A 139 23.11 27.98 -8.50
N ASP A 140 23.20 29.10 -9.22
CA ASP A 140 22.03 29.68 -9.89
C ASP A 140 21.43 28.74 -10.95
N SER A 141 22.25 27.91 -11.59
CA SER A 141 21.79 26.86 -12.50
C SER A 141 20.94 25.79 -11.80
N VAL A 142 21.26 25.43 -10.54
CA VAL A 142 20.46 24.45 -9.79
C VAL A 142 19.19 25.07 -9.24
N LYS A 143 19.23 26.35 -8.84
CA LYS A 143 18.01 27.08 -8.47
C LYS A 143 17.04 27.15 -9.64
N GLU A 144 17.52 27.46 -10.84
CA GLU A 144 16.71 27.50 -12.06
C GLU A 144 16.07 26.12 -12.32
N GLU A 145 16.86 25.04 -12.30
CA GLU A 145 16.34 23.68 -12.51
C GLU A 145 15.33 23.25 -11.43
N LEU A 146 15.53 23.64 -10.16
CA LEU A 146 14.56 23.40 -9.08
C LEU A 146 13.25 24.19 -9.30
N THR A 147 13.35 25.44 -9.75
CA THR A 147 12.15 26.25 -10.04
C THR A 147 11.38 25.69 -11.23
N GLU A 148 12.06 25.20 -12.27
CA GLU A 148 11.42 24.53 -13.41
C GLU A 148 10.67 23.28 -12.98
N ILE A 149 11.30 22.43 -12.15
CA ILE A 149 10.66 21.23 -11.59
C ILE A 149 9.45 21.61 -10.74
N ASP A 150 9.53 22.68 -9.95
CA ASP A 150 8.41 23.13 -9.10
C ASP A 150 7.23 23.67 -9.90
N VAL A 151 7.51 24.37 -11.00
CA VAL A 151 6.46 24.81 -11.94
C VAL A 151 5.81 23.60 -12.62
N GLU A 152 6.60 22.63 -13.10
CA GLU A 152 6.08 21.41 -13.73
C GLU A 152 5.25 20.56 -12.74
N LEU A 153 5.73 20.40 -11.51
CA LEU A 153 5.00 19.70 -10.44
C LEU A 153 3.66 20.36 -10.14
N SER A 154 3.63 21.68 -10.00
CA SER A 154 2.40 22.43 -9.74
C SER A 154 1.36 22.23 -10.86
N GLN A 155 1.79 22.28 -12.12
CA GLN A 155 0.92 22.05 -13.27
C GLN A 155 0.38 20.61 -13.28
N LEU A 156 1.24 19.62 -13.03
CA LEU A 156 0.82 18.22 -12.98
C LEU A 156 -0.13 17.93 -11.83
N GLU A 157 0.12 18.47 -10.63
CA GLU A 157 -0.77 18.31 -9.46
C GLU A 157 -2.15 18.97 -9.72
N GLU A 158 -2.20 20.10 -10.44
CA GLU A 158 -3.48 20.69 -10.88
C GLU A 158 -4.22 19.79 -11.87
N THR A 159 -3.52 19.21 -12.86
CA THR A 159 -4.14 18.26 -13.81
C THR A 159 -4.60 16.98 -13.11
N GLU A 160 -3.84 16.44 -12.16
CA GLU A 160 -4.21 15.27 -11.35
C GLU A 160 -5.51 15.54 -10.59
N LYS A 161 -5.60 16.71 -9.95
CA LYS A 161 -6.81 17.14 -9.23
C LYS A 161 -8.01 17.25 -10.18
N ASN A 162 -7.79 17.73 -11.41
CA ASN A 162 -8.82 17.82 -12.44
C ASN A 162 -9.35 16.43 -12.83
N TYR A 163 -8.47 15.52 -13.24
CA TYR A 163 -8.83 14.13 -13.58
C TYR A 163 -9.46 13.38 -12.39
N SER A 164 -8.97 13.61 -11.17
CA SER A 164 -9.52 13.05 -9.94
C SER A 164 -10.95 13.54 -9.68
N SER A 165 -11.22 14.83 -9.87
CA SER A 165 -12.58 15.38 -9.75
C SER A 165 -13.54 14.76 -10.78
N LYS A 166 -13.07 14.52 -12.00
CA LYS A 166 -13.81 13.85 -13.07
C LYS A 166 -14.11 12.39 -12.75
N GLY A 167 -13.14 11.69 -12.15
CA GLY A 167 -13.33 10.32 -11.63
C GLY A 167 -14.38 10.25 -10.52
N LYS A 168 -14.35 11.18 -9.54
CA LYS A 168 -15.35 11.27 -8.47
C LYS A 168 -16.74 11.51 -9.01
N TYR A 169 -16.87 12.44 -9.96
CA TYR A 169 -18.14 12.72 -10.63
C TYR A 169 -18.67 11.49 -11.39
N LEU A 170 -17.80 10.78 -12.11
CA LEU A 170 -18.16 9.56 -12.84
C LEU A 170 -18.67 8.46 -11.89
N ALA A 171 -18.03 8.28 -10.73
CA ALA A 171 -18.48 7.35 -9.70
C ALA A 171 -19.87 7.72 -9.15
N LYS A 172 -20.07 9.01 -8.82
CA LYS A 172 -21.36 9.52 -8.36
C LYS A 172 -22.46 9.40 -9.41
N LEU A 173 -22.11 9.59 -10.68
CA LEU A 173 -23.02 9.39 -11.81
C LEU A 173 -23.47 7.93 -11.93
N LYS A 174 -22.56 6.98 -11.73
CA LYS A 174 -22.91 5.55 -11.69
C LYS A 174 -23.84 5.22 -10.52
N GLU A 175 -23.60 5.78 -9.33
CA GLU A 175 -24.49 5.63 -8.17
C GLU A 175 -25.89 6.17 -8.47
N LYS A 176 -25.99 7.39 -9.00
CA LYS A 176 -27.27 7.99 -9.41
C LYS A 176 -28.00 7.14 -10.45
N ILE A 177 -27.31 6.66 -11.48
CA ILE A 177 -27.93 5.80 -12.51
C ILE A 177 -28.45 4.51 -11.90
N LYS A 178 -27.69 3.88 -11.00
CA LYS A 178 -28.11 2.66 -10.31
C LYS A 178 -29.37 2.91 -9.47
N PHE A 179 -29.40 4.00 -8.70
CA PHE A 179 -30.57 4.41 -7.93
C PHE A 179 -31.80 4.65 -8.80
N LEU A 180 -31.63 5.33 -9.95
CA LEU A 180 -32.71 5.54 -10.91
C LEU A 180 -33.23 4.23 -11.52
N ASP A 181 -32.33 3.32 -11.91
CA ASP A 181 -32.68 2.00 -12.46
C ASP A 181 -33.49 1.17 -11.45
N GLU A 182 -33.05 1.15 -10.19
CA GLU A 182 -33.71 0.42 -9.09
C GLU A 182 -35.09 1.03 -8.77
N THR A 183 -35.15 2.34 -8.52
CA THR A 183 -36.40 3.04 -8.17
C THR A 183 -37.45 2.93 -9.28
N LEU A 184 -37.07 3.12 -10.54
CA LEU A 184 -38.01 3.01 -11.66
C LEU A 184 -38.45 1.57 -11.89
N SER A 185 -37.56 0.58 -11.72
CA SER A 185 -37.95 -0.83 -11.82
C SER A 185 -38.91 -1.20 -10.70
N GLU A 186 -38.74 -0.69 -9.48
CA GLU A 186 -39.65 -0.95 -8.36
C GLU A 186 -41.03 -0.35 -8.56
N GLU A 187 -41.14 0.94 -8.89
CA GLU A 187 -42.44 1.61 -9.07
C GLU A 187 -43.20 1.05 -10.28
N MET A 188 -42.53 0.79 -11.41
CA MET A 188 -43.20 0.22 -12.59
C MET A 188 -43.76 -1.19 -12.34
N ASN A 189 -43.18 -1.96 -11.43
CA ASN A 189 -43.71 -3.27 -11.06
C ASN A 189 -44.81 -3.15 -9.97
N ARG A 190 -44.76 -2.12 -9.11
CA ARG A 190 -45.79 -1.83 -8.10
C ARG A 190 -47.13 -1.45 -8.73
N ASP A 191 -47.10 -0.64 -9.79
CA ASP A 191 -48.30 -0.27 -10.55
C ASP A 191 -48.95 -1.49 -11.25
N GLU A 192 -48.15 -2.43 -11.77
CA GLU A 192 -48.64 -3.69 -12.37
C GLU A 192 -49.28 -4.64 -11.34
N GLU A 193 -48.76 -4.70 -10.11
CA GLU A 193 -49.37 -5.51 -9.04
C GLU A 193 -50.71 -4.92 -8.60
N SER A 194 -50.81 -3.59 -8.41
CA SER A 194 -52.07 -2.94 -8.01
C SER A 194 -53.16 -2.99 -9.09
N SER A 195 -52.79 -2.95 -10.36
CA SER A 195 -53.73 -3.07 -11.49
C SER A 195 -54.18 -4.51 -11.73
N SER A 196 -53.42 -5.51 -11.26
CA SER A 196 -53.82 -6.92 -11.33
C SER A 196 -54.83 -7.35 -10.25
N GLU A 197 -54.95 -6.59 -9.15
CA GLU A 197 -55.91 -6.88 -8.06
C GLU A 197 -57.33 -6.34 -8.32
N LEU A 198 -57.50 -5.43 -9.29
CA LEU A 198 -58.81 -4.85 -9.63
C LEU A 198 -59.60 -5.64 -10.70
N ASP A 199 -58.99 -6.65 -11.33
CA ASP A 199 -59.61 -7.45 -12.40
C ASP A 199 -60.22 -8.80 -11.92
N THR A 200 -60.32 -9.05 -10.61
CA THR A 200 -60.87 -10.31 -10.08
C THR A 200 -62.36 -10.27 -9.70
N GLU A 201 -63.20 -9.56 -10.44
CA GLU A 201 -64.66 -9.77 -10.40
C GLU A 201 -65.30 -9.76 -11.79
N SER A 202 -64.83 -10.61 -12.71
CA SER A 202 -65.73 -11.42 -13.55
C SER A 202 -64.96 -12.27 -14.58
N SER A 203 -65.47 -13.49 -14.77
CA SER A 203 -65.10 -14.45 -15.84
C SER A 203 -64.03 -15.49 -15.49
N LYS A 204 -64.48 -16.52 -14.76
CA LYS A 204 -63.84 -17.85 -14.69
C LYS A 204 -63.79 -18.49 -16.10
N LYS A 205 -62.59 -18.59 -16.70
CA LYS A 205 -62.14 -19.80 -17.43
C LYS A 205 -60.66 -19.73 -17.87
N SER A 206 -59.88 -20.69 -17.35
CA SER A 206 -58.70 -21.31 -17.96
C SER A 206 -57.58 -20.39 -18.50
N ARG A 207 -56.60 -20.04 -17.66
CA ARG A 207 -55.27 -19.62 -18.12
C ARG A 207 -54.13 -20.22 -17.29
N ARG A 208 -53.38 -21.09 -17.94
CA ARG A 208 -51.97 -21.48 -17.69
C ARG A 208 -51.20 -20.38 -16.94
N ASN A 209 -50.47 -20.74 -15.87
CA ASN A 209 -49.49 -19.90 -15.18
C ASN A 209 -48.58 -19.17 -16.18
N LYS A 210 -48.94 -17.93 -16.53
CA LYS A 210 -48.07 -17.03 -17.29
C LYS A 210 -47.35 -16.19 -16.23
N LYS A 211 -46.11 -16.59 -15.91
CA LYS A 211 -45.18 -15.78 -15.09
C LYS A 211 -45.18 -14.35 -15.65
N VAL A 212 -45.69 -13.40 -14.88
CA VAL A 212 -45.61 -11.97 -15.23
C VAL A 212 -44.12 -11.63 -15.36
N LYS A 213 -43.70 -11.17 -16.54
CA LYS A 213 -42.31 -10.78 -16.78
C LYS A 213 -42.11 -9.41 -16.13
N LYS A 214 -41.38 -9.35 -15.02
CA LYS A 214 -40.95 -8.09 -14.39
C LYS A 214 -40.33 -7.16 -15.43
N ARG A 215 -40.74 -5.90 -15.44
CA ARG A 215 -40.10 -4.85 -16.26
C ARG A 215 -38.87 -4.36 -15.52
N ASN A 216 -37.72 -4.42 -16.20
CA ASN A 216 -36.45 -3.92 -15.67
C ASN A 216 -36.04 -2.70 -16.48
N VAL A 217 -35.98 -1.54 -15.84
CA VAL A 217 -35.49 -0.31 -16.43
C VAL A 217 -33.95 -0.34 -16.39
N ASN A 218 -33.31 -0.02 -17.52
CA ASN A 218 -31.85 -0.03 -17.64
C ASN A 218 -31.40 1.21 -18.43
N ILE A 219 -31.27 2.34 -17.75
CA ILE A 219 -30.92 3.62 -18.36
C ILE A 219 -29.44 3.61 -18.77
N CYS A 220 -29.17 4.15 -19.96
CA CYS A 220 -27.81 4.37 -20.46
C CYS A 220 -27.05 5.35 -19.56
N GLY A 221 -27.66 6.48 -19.21
CA GLY A 221 -27.15 7.42 -18.20
C GLY A 221 -25.92 8.21 -18.63
N TYR A 222 -25.53 8.17 -19.90
CA TYR A 222 -24.43 8.99 -20.40
C TYR A 222 -24.79 10.48 -20.32
N GLU A 223 -23.90 11.29 -19.76
CA GLU A 223 -24.01 12.74 -19.71
C GLU A 223 -22.99 13.41 -20.64
N ARG A 224 -23.45 14.40 -21.41
CA ARG A 224 -22.60 15.12 -22.39
C ARG A 224 -21.43 15.85 -21.73
N LYS A 225 -21.58 16.30 -20.48
CA LYS A 225 -20.57 17.08 -19.75
C LYS A 225 -19.30 16.29 -19.45
N LEU A 226 -19.36 14.95 -19.50
CA LEU A 226 -18.17 14.11 -19.42
C LEU A 226 -17.18 14.34 -20.56
N ARG A 227 -17.61 14.98 -21.66
CA ARG A 227 -16.77 15.34 -22.81
C ARG A 227 -16.10 16.73 -22.66
N LEU A 228 -16.38 17.49 -21.60
CA LEU A 228 -15.74 18.78 -21.41
C LEU A 228 -14.21 18.64 -21.33
N LEU A 229 -13.53 19.61 -21.94
CA LEU A 229 -12.08 19.79 -21.90
C LEU A 229 -11.64 20.27 -20.50
N GLU A 230 -10.35 20.21 -20.22
CA GLU A 230 -9.79 20.49 -18.88
C GLU A 230 -10.18 21.87 -18.33
N SER A 231 -10.13 22.92 -19.16
CA SER A 231 -10.52 24.29 -18.78
C SER A 231 -12.00 24.43 -18.45
N ASP A 232 -12.85 23.81 -19.28
CA ASP A 232 -14.30 23.90 -19.13
C ASP A 232 -14.79 23.02 -17.98
N TRP A 233 -14.09 21.91 -17.71
CA TRP A 233 -14.35 21.06 -16.57
C TRP A 233 -14.06 21.80 -15.26
N LEU A 234 -12.96 22.55 -15.18
CA LEU A 234 -12.63 23.34 -14.00
C LEU A 234 -13.76 24.34 -13.67
N ASN A 235 -14.26 25.05 -14.67
CA ASN A 235 -15.42 25.93 -14.53
C ASN A 235 -16.67 25.15 -14.10
N PHE A 236 -16.89 23.95 -14.65
CA PHE A 236 -18.01 23.10 -14.28
C PHE A 236 -17.97 22.67 -12.81
N THR A 237 -16.79 22.38 -12.24
CA THR A 237 -16.68 22.01 -10.81
C THR A 237 -17.16 23.09 -9.85
N LEU A 238 -17.19 24.36 -10.29
CA LEU A 238 -17.66 25.49 -9.49
C LEU A 238 -19.19 25.65 -9.55
N THR A 239 -19.84 25.06 -10.55
CA THR A 239 -21.29 25.18 -10.74
C THR A 239 -22.08 24.40 -9.70
N ASP A 240 -23.28 24.88 -9.39
CA ASP A 240 -24.19 24.18 -8.47
C ASP A 240 -24.62 22.82 -9.03
N GLU A 241 -24.63 22.64 -10.35
CA GLU A 241 -24.91 21.34 -10.98
C GLU A 241 -23.89 20.27 -10.59
N TYR A 242 -22.61 20.62 -10.49
CA TYR A 242 -21.56 19.70 -10.05
C TYR A 242 -21.69 19.40 -8.55
N LYS A 243 -21.89 20.43 -7.72
CA LYS A 243 -22.04 20.26 -6.26
C LYS A 243 -23.24 19.38 -5.92
N ASN A 244 -24.40 19.64 -6.52
CA ASN A 244 -25.61 18.84 -6.36
C ASN A 244 -25.41 17.38 -6.78
N MET A 245 -24.55 17.13 -7.77
CA MET A 245 -24.24 15.77 -8.22
C MET A 245 -23.32 15.02 -7.25
N ILE A 246 -22.34 15.71 -6.66
CA ILE A 246 -21.43 15.13 -5.67
C ILE A 246 -22.13 14.89 -4.33
N GLU A 247 -23.00 15.82 -3.94
CA GLU A 247 -23.81 15.77 -2.71
C GLU A 247 -25.12 14.98 -2.86
N PHE A 248 -25.33 14.35 -4.02
CA PHE A 248 -26.54 13.57 -4.27
C PHE A 248 -26.72 12.48 -3.21
N THR A 249 -27.89 12.48 -2.56
CA THR A 249 -28.31 11.47 -1.58
C THR A 249 -29.68 10.90 -1.96
N GLU A 250 -29.83 9.60 -1.74
CA GLU A 250 -30.99 8.78 -2.15
C GLU A 250 -32.33 9.27 -1.56
N GLN A 251 -32.31 10.05 -0.47
CA GLN A 251 -33.47 10.45 0.32
C GLN A 251 -34.31 11.60 -0.27
N THR A 252 -33.92 12.16 -1.42
CA THR A 252 -34.46 13.44 -1.91
C THR A 252 -35.51 13.32 -3.02
N VAL A 253 -35.87 12.09 -3.44
CA VAL A 253 -36.66 11.89 -4.66
C VAL A 253 -37.98 11.17 -4.38
N ASP A 254 -39.10 11.80 -4.76
CA ASP A 254 -40.42 11.17 -4.79
C ASP A 254 -40.48 10.18 -5.97
N ALA A 255 -40.53 8.89 -5.65
CA ALA A 255 -40.48 7.79 -6.60
C ALA A 255 -41.63 7.83 -7.64
N LYS A 256 -42.81 8.32 -7.25
CA LYS A 256 -43.96 8.44 -8.17
C LYS A 256 -43.74 9.54 -9.19
N LYS A 257 -43.31 10.72 -8.72
CA LYS A 257 -42.97 11.85 -9.59
C LYS A 257 -41.84 11.48 -10.57
N LEU A 258 -40.84 10.73 -10.09
CA LEU A 258 -39.74 10.25 -10.91
C LEU A 258 -40.22 9.31 -12.03
N CYS A 259 -41.13 8.38 -11.72
CA CYS A 259 -41.71 7.46 -12.70
C CYS A 259 -42.54 8.20 -13.75
N GLU A 260 -43.38 9.15 -13.32
CA GLU A 260 -44.14 10.01 -14.24
C GLU A 260 -43.22 10.80 -15.18
N ASP A 261 -42.17 11.42 -14.65
CA ASP A 261 -41.22 12.19 -15.45
C ASP A 261 -40.48 11.30 -16.45
N TYR A 262 -40.10 10.08 -16.05
CA TYR A 262 -39.48 9.09 -16.95
C TYR A 262 -40.40 8.66 -18.08
N LEU A 263 -41.67 8.34 -17.78
CA LEU A 263 -42.67 7.96 -18.78
C LEU A 263 -42.95 9.13 -19.73
N LYS A 264 -43.17 10.35 -19.19
CA LYS A 264 -43.40 11.56 -19.99
C LYS A 264 -42.23 11.88 -20.93
N LEU A 265 -40.99 11.58 -20.55
CA LEU A 265 -39.80 11.83 -21.37
C LEU A 265 -39.55 10.72 -22.40
N THR A 266 -39.84 9.46 -22.07
CA THR A 266 -39.68 8.33 -22.99
C THR A 266 -40.82 8.22 -24.00
N GLU A 267 -42.03 8.70 -23.68
CA GLU A 267 -43.15 8.83 -24.61
C GLU A 267 -42.99 10.04 -25.54
N ARG A 268 -42.39 11.14 -25.08
CA ARG A 268 -42.10 12.35 -25.87
C ARG A 268 -41.07 12.15 -26.98
N ASP A 269 -40.27 11.08 -26.97
CA ASP A 269 -39.39 10.74 -28.10
C ASP A 269 -40.14 10.42 -29.41
N ARG A 270 -41.49 10.46 -29.43
CA ARG A 270 -42.32 10.41 -30.65
C ARG A 270 -42.71 11.79 -31.22
N GLU A 271 -42.64 12.88 -30.46
CA GLU A 271 -43.02 14.23 -30.93
C GLU A 271 -41.95 15.25 -30.56
N ARG A 272 -41.37 15.86 -31.60
CA ARG A 272 -40.19 16.72 -31.54
C ARG A 272 -40.47 18.09 -30.87
N ASP A 273 -39.46 18.49 -30.10
CA ASP A 273 -39.06 19.84 -29.66
C ASP A 273 -39.75 20.53 -28.47
N SER A 274 -38.86 21.14 -27.67
CA SER A 274 -39.03 22.23 -26.71
C SER A 274 -39.78 21.95 -25.42
N ILE A 275 -39.02 21.75 -24.33
CA ILE A 275 -39.12 22.49 -23.06
C ILE A 275 -37.81 22.25 -22.29
N GLU A 276 -37.07 23.32 -22.00
CA GLU A 276 -36.03 23.33 -20.96
C GLU A 276 -36.72 23.24 -19.59
N ASP A 277 -37.09 22.05 -19.16
CA ASP A 277 -37.64 21.86 -17.82
C ASP A 277 -36.49 21.76 -16.82
N GLN A 278 -36.27 22.84 -16.08
CA GLN A 278 -35.13 23.03 -15.17
C GLN A 278 -35.18 22.16 -13.90
N SER A 279 -36.11 21.20 -13.81
CA SER A 279 -36.49 20.49 -12.57
C SER A 279 -36.52 18.95 -12.70
N SER A 280 -36.09 18.38 -13.82
CA SER A 280 -36.09 16.91 -13.94
C SER A 280 -34.76 16.30 -13.46
N SER A 281 -34.85 15.28 -12.60
CA SER A 281 -33.71 14.44 -12.16
C SER A 281 -32.92 13.83 -13.32
N PHE A 282 -33.50 13.82 -14.53
CA PHE A 282 -32.95 13.30 -15.78
C PHE A 282 -32.25 14.33 -16.68
N LYS A 283 -32.11 15.60 -16.26
CA LYS A 283 -31.48 16.67 -17.06
C LYS A 283 -30.10 16.24 -17.58
N GLY A 284 -29.92 16.22 -18.90
CA GLY A 284 -28.65 15.93 -19.57
C GLY A 284 -28.27 14.43 -19.67
N LEU A 285 -29.09 13.51 -19.14
CA LEU A 285 -28.84 12.07 -19.17
C LEU A 285 -29.45 11.41 -20.41
N CYS A 286 -28.74 10.42 -20.97
CA CYS A 286 -29.27 9.56 -22.01
C CYS A 286 -30.23 8.51 -21.44
N LEU A 287 -31.52 8.59 -21.78
CA LEU A 287 -32.58 7.69 -21.27
C LEU A 287 -32.78 6.39 -22.06
N ASN A 288 -32.03 6.20 -23.15
CA ASN A 288 -32.07 4.97 -23.94
C ASN A 288 -31.70 3.75 -23.10
N ASP A 289 -32.23 2.58 -23.47
CA ASP A 289 -31.82 1.30 -22.90
C ASP A 289 -30.32 1.09 -23.08
N ARG A 290 -29.59 0.86 -21.98
CA ARG A 290 -28.13 0.68 -21.94
C ARG A 290 -27.63 -0.35 -22.95
N LYS A 291 -28.39 -1.42 -23.22
CA LYS A 291 -28.01 -2.48 -24.17
C LYS A 291 -28.31 -2.12 -25.63
N LYS A 292 -29.23 -1.18 -25.86
CA LYS A 292 -29.69 -0.78 -27.21
C LYS A 292 -29.13 0.57 -27.64
N CYS A 293 -28.46 1.31 -26.74
CA CYS A 293 -27.86 2.60 -27.02
C CYS A 293 -26.55 2.45 -27.81
N SER A 294 -26.64 2.48 -29.13
CA SER A 294 -25.48 2.36 -30.03
C SER A 294 -24.49 3.53 -29.91
N ARG A 295 -24.94 4.71 -29.50
CA ARG A 295 -24.10 5.92 -29.39
C ARG A 295 -23.19 5.94 -28.17
N HIS A 296 -23.55 5.21 -27.12
CA HIS A 296 -22.83 5.24 -25.82
C HIS A 296 -22.53 3.84 -25.32
N LEU A 297 -22.28 2.89 -26.23
CA LEU A 297 -21.96 1.53 -25.82
C LEU A 297 -20.69 1.52 -24.96
N THR A 298 -20.76 0.89 -23.79
CA THR A 298 -19.61 0.78 -22.85
C THR A 298 -18.97 2.12 -22.45
N TRP A 299 -19.69 3.24 -22.57
CA TRP A 299 -19.16 4.59 -22.33
C TRP A 299 -18.48 4.72 -20.95
N TYR A 300 -19.06 4.12 -19.92
CA TYR A 300 -18.53 4.20 -18.56
C TYR A 300 -17.14 3.55 -18.46
N GLY A 301 -16.99 2.35 -19.01
CA GLY A 301 -15.72 1.61 -18.97
C GLY A 301 -14.63 2.37 -19.73
N ILE A 302 -14.95 2.84 -20.95
CA ILE A 302 -14.00 3.61 -21.76
C ILE A 302 -13.52 4.86 -21.02
N ILE A 303 -14.43 5.62 -20.41
CA ILE A 303 -14.05 6.84 -19.67
C ILE A 303 -13.28 6.47 -18.40
N TYR A 304 -13.72 5.47 -17.64
CA TYR A 304 -13.04 5.03 -16.44
C TYR A 304 -11.60 4.59 -16.73
N ASP A 305 -11.40 3.70 -17.71
CA ASP A 305 -10.08 3.19 -18.09
C ASP A 305 -9.18 4.33 -18.60
N THR A 306 -9.75 5.29 -19.34
CA THR A 306 -9.00 6.48 -19.79
C THR A 306 -8.56 7.35 -18.63
N LEU A 307 -9.45 7.59 -17.66
CA LEU A 307 -9.13 8.39 -16.46
C LEU A 307 -8.10 7.69 -15.59
N ASP A 308 -8.22 6.37 -15.39
CA ASP A 308 -7.31 5.55 -14.61
C ASP A 308 -5.90 5.55 -15.22
N SER A 309 -5.80 5.30 -16.53
CA SER A 309 -4.54 5.39 -17.27
C SER A 309 -3.90 6.78 -17.17
N LYS A 310 -4.70 7.86 -17.29
CA LYS A 310 -4.18 9.23 -17.21
C LYS A 310 -3.73 9.62 -15.81
N LEU A 311 -4.47 9.21 -14.77
CA LEU A 311 -4.08 9.42 -13.39
C LEU A 311 -2.80 8.65 -13.04
N GLY A 312 -2.66 7.42 -13.55
CA GLY A 312 -1.42 6.64 -13.41
C GLY A 312 -0.23 7.35 -14.07
N GLU A 313 -0.35 7.75 -15.33
CA GLU A 313 0.70 8.48 -16.07
C GLU A 313 1.14 9.77 -15.35
N ILE A 314 0.17 10.55 -14.85
CA ILE A 314 0.45 11.80 -14.13
C ILE A 314 1.09 11.51 -12.77
N GLY A 315 0.59 10.51 -12.03
CA GLY A 315 1.15 10.10 -10.74
C GLY A 315 2.59 9.63 -10.86
N ASP A 316 2.90 8.81 -11.87
CA ASP A 316 4.27 8.35 -12.16
C ASP A 316 5.19 9.53 -12.50
N ARG A 317 4.70 10.50 -13.29
CA ARG A 317 5.47 11.71 -13.63
C ARG A 317 5.74 12.58 -12.41
N ILE A 318 4.76 12.78 -11.54
CA ILE A 318 4.91 13.52 -10.28
C ILE A 318 5.95 12.84 -9.38
N HIS A 319 5.89 11.51 -9.25
CA HIS A 319 6.86 10.74 -8.46
C HIS A 319 8.28 10.93 -9.00
N LEU A 320 8.48 10.77 -10.30
CA LEU A 320 9.79 10.92 -10.95
C LEU A 320 10.36 12.33 -10.78
N LEU A 321 9.52 13.37 -10.87
CA LEU A 321 9.95 14.76 -10.65
C LEU A 321 10.31 15.03 -9.18
N LYS A 322 9.57 14.45 -8.22
CA LYS A 322 9.89 14.53 -6.79
C LYS A 322 11.24 13.87 -6.48
N GLU A 323 11.49 12.67 -7.02
CA GLU A 323 12.78 12.00 -6.93
C GLU A 323 13.91 12.82 -7.56
N LYS A 324 13.68 13.40 -8.76
CA LYS A 324 14.67 14.27 -9.41
C LYS A 324 14.98 15.50 -8.53
N LYS A 325 13.96 16.12 -7.94
CA LYS A 325 14.10 17.27 -7.04
C LYS A 325 14.93 16.93 -5.81
N GLU A 326 14.65 15.80 -5.17
CA GLU A 326 15.41 15.32 -4.01
C GLU A 326 16.85 14.98 -4.38
N ALA A 327 17.07 14.29 -5.51
CA ALA A 327 18.40 13.97 -5.99
C ALA A 327 19.24 15.24 -6.27
N LEU A 328 18.65 16.30 -6.83
CA LEU A 328 19.32 17.59 -7.03
C LEU A 328 19.68 18.25 -5.69
N LYS A 329 18.76 18.25 -4.72
CA LYS A 329 19.03 18.77 -3.37
C LYS A 329 20.16 18.02 -2.68
N GLN A 330 20.16 16.68 -2.76
CA GLN A 330 21.21 15.83 -2.19
C GLN A 330 22.56 16.08 -2.86
N LYS A 331 22.61 16.22 -4.20
CA LYS A 331 23.85 16.55 -4.92
C LYS A 331 24.42 17.90 -4.49
N GLU A 332 23.59 18.92 -4.32
CA GLU A 332 24.06 20.22 -3.83
C GLU A 332 24.51 20.15 -2.37
N LEU A 333 23.86 19.34 -1.53
CA LEU A 333 24.28 19.13 -0.15
C LEU A 333 25.65 18.44 -0.08
N VAL A 334 25.87 17.39 -0.87
CA VAL A 334 27.18 16.73 -1.00
C VAL A 334 28.26 17.72 -1.43
N ARG A 335 27.97 18.53 -2.47
CA ARG A 335 28.90 19.57 -2.95
C ARG A 335 29.25 20.59 -1.85
N LYS A 336 28.29 20.99 -1.01
CA LYS A 336 28.55 21.88 0.14
C LYS A 336 29.50 21.21 1.14
N TRP A 337 29.29 19.93 1.44
CA TRP A 337 30.15 19.16 2.34
C TRP A 337 31.56 18.96 1.77
N GLU A 338 31.70 18.64 0.48
CA GLU A 338 33.02 18.51 -0.18
C GLU A 338 33.83 19.81 -0.02
N LYS A 339 33.23 20.96 -0.31
CA LYS A 339 33.86 22.28 -0.13
C LYS A 339 34.17 22.67 1.31
N TYR A 340 33.52 22.05 2.29
CA TYR A 340 33.81 22.27 3.71
C TYR A 340 35.00 21.42 4.18
N THR A 341 35.18 20.26 3.55
CA THR A 341 36.25 19.31 3.86
C THR A 341 37.57 19.59 3.13
N GLU A 342 37.52 20.29 1.99
CA GLU A 342 38.66 20.91 1.30
C GLU A 342 39.15 22.16 2.04
#